data_AF-B8C4I0-F1
#
_entry.id   AF-B8C4I0-F1
#
_cell.length_a   1.000
_cell.length_b   1.000
_cell.length_c   1.000
_cell.angle_alpha   90.00
_cell.angle_beta   90.00
_cell.angle_gamma   90.00
#
_symmetry.space_group_name_H-M   'P 1'
#
loop_
_entity.id
_entity.type
_entity.pdbx_description
1 polymer ?
#
loop_
_entity_poly.entity_id
_entity_poly.type
_entity_poly.pdbx_seq_one_letter_code
_entity_poly.pdbx_strand_id
1 'polypeptide(L)'
;EGVGKSSIVSTFVSRHFSELVPGILTRVRLPPDPYLSNCTSTIIDTQEGDTSLSNALSPLRNVDAIVLVYDLDKMETFNRLESHWLPLIERCYNDELPVIIAGNKMDLLHQSSSHFARSRQNIIALLQRFKFVRQVIKCSARNLLNVDDVFRKAQEAVLYPLTPLYDLNTGKLTASCTRALTRIFRVFDVDKDGLLSDSELNAFQHKIWGVTLFERDFSGWKKVVIRDGKFTVAGFLAIFDVFISQNRMETPWKVLRTFGYDDGLVLTIPEPISGNDFAPFHPKEWSLTESEVRFLESMFRQFDSDGDGYLSPEDMQSVFSVLSAPLPPWSERANRLFQVDVTEHSFTQTSKPLSFLSWMNLWHMMCTISPSVCRRELFTLGFIPELLESEKETTAYTRRLCKVNPNSSPSTDTPTTVVKALILGSKGSGKTMLVRKLHRWQRGNDHTLETSSAHPTTSCSVSKATLPSLNSTTDIHLILTEVSDRDAGKGNQRDRLGLLLSGRVYDMAVLVFDSADASSWAFVRDMETKLLNEDVPRVFVATTSGGKIDSDVQSLPAFEHCRDMDLEPPLVLSLDDISKDSSALKYLLCCARHQHQNGDEFRS
;
A
#
# COMPACT_ATOMS: atom_id res chain seq x y z
N GLU A 1 49.54 -16.75 8.72
CA GLU A 1 48.83 -18.04 8.92
C GLU A 1 48.91 -19.03 7.75
N GLY A 2 49.18 -18.60 6.50
CA GLY A 2 49.40 -19.56 5.40
C GLY A 2 48.14 -20.35 4.98
N VAL A 3 46.94 -19.83 5.26
CA VAL A 3 45.64 -20.45 4.92
C VAL A 3 45.31 -20.41 3.43
N GLY A 4 46.04 -19.63 2.62
CA GLY A 4 45.91 -19.59 1.16
C GLY A 4 44.88 -18.60 0.61
N LYS A 5 44.64 -17.45 1.29
CA LYS A 5 43.73 -16.39 0.83
C LYS A 5 44.08 -15.89 -0.59
N SER A 6 45.31 -15.41 -0.76
CA SER A 6 45.82 -14.92 -2.03
C SER A 6 45.82 -16.02 -3.09
N SER A 7 46.07 -17.28 -2.71
CA SER A 7 45.98 -18.42 -3.63
C SER A 7 44.56 -18.65 -4.16
N ILE A 8 43.52 -18.55 -3.31
CA ILE A 8 42.12 -18.67 -3.74
C ILE A 8 41.77 -17.57 -4.74
N VAL A 9 42.11 -16.32 -4.41
CA VAL A 9 41.80 -15.17 -5.28
C VAL A 9 42.56 -15.25 -6.61
N SER A 10 43.87 -15.53 -6.56
CA SER A 10 44.70 -15.70 -7.76
C SER A 10 44.13 -16.80 -8.66
N THR A 11 43.82 -17.96 -8.10
CA THR A 11 43.31 -19.11 -8.85
C THR A 11 41.94 -18.85 -9.46
N PHE A 12 41.07 -18.11 -8.76
CA PHE A 12 39.77 -17.70 -9.29
C PHE A 12 39.91 -16.79 -10.53
N VAL A 13 40.86 -15.86 -10.51
CA VAL A 13 41.06 -14.87 -11.58
C VAL A 13 41.82 -15.46 -12.75
N SER A 14 42.94 -16.15 -12.49
CA SER A 14 43.82 -16.70 -13.52
C SER A 14 43.31 -18.02 -14.11
N ARG A 15 42.35 -18.67 -13.44
CA ARG A 15 41.89 -20.05 -13.72
C ARG A 15 43.02 -21.09 -13.64
N HIS A 16 44.13 -20.75 -12.96
CA HIS A 16 45.30 -21.61 -12.80
C HIS A 16 45.95 -21.42 -11.44
N PHE A 17 46.33 -22.52 -10.78
CA PHE A 17 47.02 -22.44 -9.50
C PHE A 17 48.50 -22.08 -9.69
N SER A 18 48.95 -21.02 -9.02
CA SER A 18 50.37 -20.66 -8.94
C SER A 18 50.93 -20.99 -7.56
N GLU A 19 52.11 -21.62 -7.53
CA GLU A 19 52.85 -21.85 -6.28
C GLU A 19 53.45 -20.56 -5.71
N LEU A 20 53.70 -19.57 -6.58
CA LEU A 20 54.20 -18.24 -6.21
C LEU A 20 53.07 -17.23 -6.33
N VAL A 21 52.53 -16.82 -5.18
CA VAL A 21 51.51 -15.76 -5.09
C VAL A 21 52.01 -14.67 -4.15
N PRO A 22 51.84 -13.38 -4.49
CA PRO A 22 52.16 -12.27 -3.58
C PRO A 22 51.43 -12.41 -2.24
N GLY A 23 52.00 -11.85 -1.17
CA GLY A 23 51.39 -11.88 0.18
C GLY A 23 50.08 -11.09 0.31
N ILE A 24 49.89 -10.08 -0.54
CA ILE A 24 48.66 -9.31 -0.72
C ILE A 24 48.45 -9.13 -2.23
N LEU A 25 47.26 -9.47 -2.73
CA LEU A 25 46.87 -9.12 -4.09
C LEU A 25 46.30 -7.70 -4.16
N THR A 26 46.59 -7.00 -5.26
CA THR A 26 45.92 -5.73 -5.57
C THR A 26 44.42 -5.95 -5.75
N ARG A 27 43.62 -4.89 -5.50
CA ARG A 27 42.16 -4.98 -5.65
C ARG A 27 41.80 -5.51 -7.04
N VAL A 28 41.07 -6.62 -7.08
CA VAL A 28 40.63 -7.25 -8.33
C VAL A 28 39.20 -6.85 -8.59
N ARG A 29 38.94 -6.18 -9.71
CA ARG A 29 37.57 -5.88 -10.17
C ARG A 29 37.14 -6.95 -11.18
N LEU A 30 36.04 -7.62 -10.88
CA LEU A 30 35.45 -8.62 -11.75
C LEU A 30 34.45 -7.96 -12.71
N PRO A 31 34.36 -8.43 -13.97
CA PRO A 31 33.31 -7.99 -14.87
C PRO A 31 31.94 -8.41 -14.33
N PRO A 32 30.87 -7.70 -14.71
CA PRO A 32 29.52 -8.05 -14.30
C PRO A 32 29.13 -9.43 -14.83
N ASP A 33 28.61 -10.27 -13.94
CA ASP A 33 28.12 -11.60 -14.30
C ASP A 33 26.74 -11.46 -14.98
N PRO A 34 26.57 -11.94 -16.23
CA PRO A 34 25.30 -11.87 -16.93
C PRO A 34 24.18 -12.71 -16.27
N TYR A 35 24.53 -13.69 -15.44
CA TYR A 35 23.58 -14.53 -14.73
C TYR A 35 23.15 -13.95 -13.36
N LEU A 36 23.95 -13.06 -12.76
CA LEU A 36 23.70 -12.44 -11.46
C LEU A 36 23.50 -10.92 -11.61
N SER A 37 22.36 -10.52 -12.20
CA SER A 37 21.83 -9.15 -12.17
C SER A 37 22.87 -8.03 -12.41
N ASN A 38 23.79 -8.22 -13.38
CA ASN A 38 24.84 -7.27 -13.76
C ASN A 38 25.64 -6.68 -12.57
N CYS A 39 25.88 -7.47 -11.52
CA CYS A 39 26.63 -7.01 -10.35
C CYS A 39 28.13 -6.89 -10.63
N THR A 40 28.74 -5.72 -10.40
CA THR A 40 30.20 -5.58 -10.45
C THR A 40 30.81 -5.86 -9.09
N SER A 41 31.69 -6.86 -9.00
CA SER A 41 32.33 -7.24 -7.73
C SER A 41 33.79 -6.78 -7.66
N THR A 42 34.23 -6.36 -6.47
CA THR A 42 35.64 -6.04 -6.21
C THR A 42 36.14 -6.86 -5.03
N ILE A 43 37.21 -7.63 -5.24
CA ILE A 43 37.84 -8.46 -4.21
C ILE A 43 39.00 -7.68 -3.57
N ILE A 44 39.03 -7.66 -2.25
CA ILE A 44 40.09 -7.03 -1.44
C ILE A 44 40.78 -8.13 -0.63
N ASP A 45 42.05 -8.41 -0.93
CA ASP A 45 42.88 -9.33 -0.15
C ASP A 45 43.53 -8.59 1.03
N THR A 46 43.60 -9.23 2.20
CA THR A 46 44.09 -8.62 3.45
C THR A 46 45.18 -9.48 4.08
N GLN A 47 46.20 -8.84 4.67
CA GLN A 47 47.26 -9.51 5.42
C GLN A 47 47.35 -8.96 6.84
N GLU A 48 47.68 -9.83 7.80
CA GLU A 48 48.06 -9.39 9.15
C GLU A 48 49.41 -8.69 9.08
N GLY A 49 49.36 -7.36 9.09
CA GLY A 49 50.52 -6.49 9.02
C GLY A 49 50.12 -5.01 9.00
N ASP A 50 49.21 -4.58 9.88
CA ASP A 50 49.19 -3.19 10.34
C ASP A 50 48.54 -3.09 11.74
N THR A 51 49.30 -2.52 12.65
CA THR A 51 49.28 -2.66 14.12
C THR A 51 48.20 -1.86 14.83
N SER A 52 47.00 -1.75 14.27
CA SER A 52 45.86 -1.24 15.02
C SER A 52 44.57 -1.84 14.46
N LEU A 53 43.74 -2.39 15.34
CA LEU A 53 42.35 -2.76 15.04
C LEU A 53 41.65 -1.64 14.27
N SER A 54 41.93 -0.36 14.58
CA SER A 54 41.41 0.81 13.84
C SER A 54 41.83 0.90 12.36
N ASN A 55 43.05 0.50 11.99
CA ASN A 55 43.54 0.54 10.60
C ASN A 55 43.12 -0.68 9.80
N ALA A 56 43.08 -1.87 10.41
CA ALA A 56 42.50 -3.07 9.81
C ALA A 56 40.99 -2.94 9.56
N LEU A 57 40.31 -2.10 10.34
CA LEU A 57 38.88 -1.79 10.19
C LEU A 57 38.59 -0.72 9.12
N SER A 58 39.60 0.03 8.65
CA SER A 58 39.39 1.09 7.65
C SER A 58 38.95 0.59 6.27
N PRO A 59 39.47 -0.52 5.70
CA PRO A 59 38.99 -1.09 4.44
C PRO A 59 37.68 -1.87 4.64
N LEU A 60 37.47 -2.36 5.86
CA LEU A 60 36.34 -3.17 6.29
C LEU A 60 35.05 -2.33 6.38
N ARG A 61 35.11 -1.04 6.69
CA ARG A 61 33.90 -0.18 6.79
C ARG A 61 33.04 -0.07 5.52
N ASN A 62 33.56 -0.46 4.35
CA ASN A 62 32.89 -0.27 3.07
C ASN A 62 32.91 -1.56 2.23
N VAL A 63 32.58 -2.70 2.85
CA VAL A 63 32.45 -4.00 2.19
C VAL A 63 31.03 -4.54 2.36
N ASP A 64 30.55 -5.29 1.37
CA ASP A 64 29.20 -5.87 1.37
C ASP A 64 29.16 -7.31 1.89
N ALA A 65 30.30 -8.02 1.86
CA ALA A 65 30.45 -9.38 2.40
C ALA A 65 31.89 -9.67 2.83
N ILE A 66 32.08 -10.63 3.73
CA ILE A 66 33.41 -11.11 4.15
C ILE A 66 33.55 -12.60 3.82
N VAL A 67 34.69 -12.96 3.22
CA VAL A 67 35.12 -14.35 3.06
C VAL A 67 36.23 -14.65 4.05
N LEU A 68 35.95 -15.50 5.04
CA LEU A 68 36.94 -16.00 5.99
C LEU A 68 37.53 -17.31 5.50
N VAL A 69 38.85 -17.40 5.44
CA VAL A 69 39.55 -18.59 4.96
C VAL A 69 40.27 -19.27 6.10
N TYR A 70 40.06 -20.58 6.27
CA TYR A 70 40.84 -21.41 7.19
C TYR A 70 41.45 -22.60 6.45
N ASP A 71 42.48 -23.20 7.02
CA ASP A 71 43.16 -24.36 6.47
C ASP A 71 42.54 -25.65 7.03
N LEU A 72 42.04 -26.52 6.15
CA LEU A 72 41.40 -27.77 6.55
C LEU A 72 42.35 -28.75 7.25
N ASP A 73 43.65 -28.66 7.01
CA ASP A 73 44.67 -29.51 7.65
C ASP A 73 45.05 -28.99 9.05
N LYS A 74 44.84 -27.68 9.32
CA LYS A 74 45.30 -27.02 10.55
C LYS A 74 44.14 -26.53 11.42
N MET A 75 43.77 -27.33 12.41
CA MET A 75 42.69 -27.01 13.37
C MET A 75 42.89 -25.70 14.14
N GLU A 76 44.12 -25.28 14.37
CA GLU A 76 44.44 -23.98 15.02
C GLU A 76 43.83 -22.79 14.26
N THR A 77 43.80 -22.86 12.92
CA THR A 77 43.24 -21.81 12.07
C THR A 77 41.71 -21.73 12.19
N PHE A 78 41.05 -22.86 12.38
CA PHE A 78 39.61 -22.92 12.67
C PHE A 78 39.30 -22.37 14.07
N ASN A 79 40.09 -22.76 15.09
CA ASN A 79 39.91 -22.26 16.46
C ASN A 79 40.09 -20.74 16.54
N ARG A 80 41.05 -20.16 15.79
CA ARG A 80 41.23 -18.71 15.71
C ARG A 80 40.07 -18.03 14.98
N LEU A 81 39.54 -18.65 13.92
CA LEU A 81 38.35 -18.15 13.23
C LEU A 81 37.18 -18.00 14.22
N GLU A 82 36.93 -19.03 15.04
CA GLU A 82 35.84 -19.04 16.02
C GLU A 82 36.08 -18.12 17.23
N SER A 83 37.30 -18.07 17.76
CA SER A 83 37.61 -17.33 19.01
C SER A 83 37.96 -15.85 18.80
N HIS A 84 38.44 -15.48 17.62
CA HIS A 84 38.94 -14.12 17.35
C HIS A 84 38.16 -13.43 16.22
N TRP A 85 38.11 -14.02 15.02
CA TRP A 85 37.60 -13.33 13.83
C TRP A 85 36.07 -13.15 13.83
N LEU A 86 35.31 -14.21 14.13
CA LEU A 86 33.84 -14.11 14.17
C LEU A 86 33.36 -13.13 15.27
N PRO A 87 33.85 -13.19 16.53
CA PRO A 87 33.48 -12.20 17.55
C PRO A 87 33.89 -10.77 17.21
N LEU A 88 34.99 -10.58 16.47
CA LEU A 88 35.42 -9.25 16.03
C LEU A 88 34.46 -8.68 14.98
N ILE A 89 34.03 -9.50 14.02
CA ILE A 89 33.06 -9.09 12.99
C ILE A 89 31.70 -8.78 13.63
N GLU A 90 31.23 -9.64 14.52
CA GLU A 90 30.00 -9.43 15.30
C GLU A 90 30.00 -8.06 16.00
N ARG A 91 31.10 -7.70 16.68
CA ARG A 91 31.25 -6.40 17.35
C ARG A 91 31.29 -5.20 16.40
N CYS A 92 31.76 -5.38 15.17
CA CYS A 92 31.96 -4.28 14.23
C CYS A 92 30.75 -4.01 13.34
N TYR A 93 29.97 -5.04 13.00
CA TYR A 93 28.87 -4.97 12.02
C TYR A 93 27.51 -5.39 12.57
N ASN A 94 27.41 -5.76 13.85
CA ASN A 94 26.15 -6.07 14.52
C ASN A 94 25.28 -7.08 13.72
N ASP A 95 25.92 -8.13 13.19
CA ASP A 95 25.32 -9.21 12.40
C ASP A 95 24.71 -8.84 11.03
N GLU A 96 24.86 -7.59 10.57
CA GLU A 96 24.29 -7.14 9.30
C GLU A 96 25.05 -7.67 8.08
N LEU A 97 26.35 -7.91 8.24
CA LEU A 97 27.24 -8.26 7.14
C LEU A 97 27.34 -9.78 6.93
N PRO A 98 26.98 -10.31 5.75
CA PRO A 98 27.07 -11.75 5.49
C PRO A 98 28.52 -12.24 5.46
N VAL A 99 28.76 -13.37 6.14
CA VAL A 99 30.06 -14.04 6.16
C VAL A 99 30.00 -15.41 5.49
N ILE A 100 30.93 -15.66 4.58
CA ILE A 100 31.17 -16.98 3.98
C ILE A 100 32.49 -17.52 4.54
N ILE A 101 32.47 -18.77 4.99
CA ILE A 101 33.69 -19.45 5.47
C ILE A 101 34.16 -20.41 4.39
N ALA A 102 35.39 -20.24 3.94
CA ALA A 102 36.08 -21.12 3.01
C ALA A 102 37.12 -21.99 3.74
N GLY A 103 36.85 -23.30 3.84
CA GLY A 103 37.84 -24.28 4.28
C GLY A 103 38.72 -24.68 3.10
N ASN A 104 39.94 -24.17 3.03
CA ASN A 104 40.86 -24.38 1.92
C ASN A 104 41.77 -25.59 2.11
N LYS A 105 42.49 -25.99 1.05
CA LYS A 105 43.44 -27.12 1.02
C LYS A 105 42.78 -28.48 1.21
N MET A 106 41.57 -28.65 0.67
CA MET A 106 40.87 -29.93 0.69
C MET A 106 41.68 -31.06 0.03
N ASP A 107 42.61 -30.73 -0.87
CA ASP A 107 43.55 -31.65 -1.51
C ASP A 107 44.51 -32.33 -0.52
N LEU A 108 44.75 -31.74 0.67
CA LEU A 108 45.61 -32.30 1.71
C LEU A 108 44.86 -33.22 2.68
N LEU A 109 43.52 -33.23 2.65
CA LEU A 109 42.72 -34.10 3.52
C LEU A 109 42.82 -35.57 3.05
N HIS A 110 43.66 -36.35 3.72
CA HIS A 110 43.64 -37.81 3.58
C HIS A 110 42.34 -38.39 4.19
N GLN A 111 41.69 -39.30 3.46
CA GLN A 111 40.36 -39.91 3.73
C GLN A 111 40.27 -40.71 5.05
N SER A 112 40.54 -40.10 6.20
CA SER A 112 40.26 -40.66 7.51
C SER A 112 38.88 -40.18 7.96
N SER A 113 37.89 -41.09 7.92
CA SER A 113 36.46 -40.83 8.16
C SER A 113 36.16 -40.14 9.50
N SER A 114 37.07 -40.24 10.48
CA SER A 114 36.95 -39.66 11.82
C SER A 114 37.13 -38.13 11.86
N HIS A 115 38.03 -37.56 11.05
CA HIS A 115 38.23 -36.10 10.99
C HIS A 115 37.05 -35.37 10.37
N PHE A 116 36.38 -36.01 9.40
CA PHE A 116 35.24 -35.42 8.69
C PHE A 116 33.99 -35.29 9.59
N ALA A 117 33.75 -36.26 10.47
CA ALA A 117 32.63 -36.25 11.40
C ALA A 117 32.77 -35.17 12.49
N ARG A 118 33.97 -35.03 13.11
CA ARG A 118 34.25 -33.96 14.08
C ARG A 118 34.16 -32.57 13.44
N SER A 119 34.68 -32.41 12.23
CA SER A 119 34.58 -31.14 11.48
C SER A 119 33.13 -30.73 11.21
N ARG A 120 32.24 -31.67 10.89
CA ARG A 120 30.81 -31.37 10.65
C ARG A 120 30.08 -30.89 11.90
N GLN A 121 30.32 -31.52 13.05
CA GLN A 121 29.70 -31.13 14.32
C GLN A 121 30.12 -29.70 14.72
N ASN A 122 31.41 -29.38 14.58
CA ASN A 122 31.95 -28.06 14.88
C ASN A 122 31.36 -26.98 13.96
N ILE A 123 31.20 -27.29 12.67
CA ILE A 123 30.57 -26.38 11.71
C ILE A 123 29.10 -26.10 12.08
N ILE A 124 28.35 -27.13 12.47
CA ILE A 124 26.95 -26.96 12.90
C ILE A 124 26.87 -26.06 14.14
N ALA A 125 27.73 -26.31 15.13
CA ALA A 125 27.79 -25.48 16.35
C ALA A 125 28.16 -24.02 16.03
N LEU A 126 29.10 -23.81 15.11
CA LEU A 126 29.50 -22.48 14.65
C LEU A 126 28.36 -21.74 13.96
N LEU A 127 27.63 -22.40 13.06
CA LEU A 127 26.47 -21.80 12.36
C LEU A 127 25.31 -21.48 13.31
N GLN A 128 25.13 -22.28 14.36
CA GLN A 128 24.13 -22.01 15.41
C GLN A 128 24.52 -20.81 16.28
N ARG A 129 25.82 -20.62 16.52
CA ARG A 129 26.36 -19.54 17.34
C ARG A 129 26.42 -18.21 16.58
N PHE A 130 26.90 -18.21 15.33
CA PHE A 130 27.12 -17.01 14.55
C PHE A 130 26.19 -16.95 13.34
N LYS A 131 25.01 -16.35 13.52
CA LYS A 131 23.89 -16.37 12.56
C LYS A 131 24.13 -15.57 11.27
N PHE A 132 25.08 -14.64 11.30
CA PHE A 132 25.54 -13.88 10.12
C PHE A 132 26.44 -14.72 9.19
N VAL A 133 26.94 -15.88 9.66
CA VAL A 133 27.65 -16.84 8.81
C VAL A 133 26.62 -17.57 7.94
N ARG A 134 26.63 -17.30 6.64
CA ARG A 134 25.64 -17.83 5.70
C ARG A 134 25.99 -19.23 5.22
N GLN A 135 27.27 -19.50 4.96
CA GLN A 135 27.69 -20.79 4.44
C GLN A 135 29.13 -21.12 4.78
N VAL A 136 29.40 -22.42 4.95
CA VAL A 136 30.74 -22.99 5.03
C VAL A 136 30.99 -23.86 3.81
N ILE A 137 31.99 -23.50 3.00
CA ILE A 137 32.33 -24.15 1.74
C ILE A 137 33.73 -24.72 1.87
N LYS A 138 33.86 -26.02 1.62
CA LYS A 138 35.17 -26.66 1.52
C LYS A 138 35.65 -26.51 0.08
N CYS A 139 36.87 -26.02 -0.11
CA CYS A 139 37.46 -25.74 -1.42
C CYS A 139 38.94 -26.17 -1.48
N SER A 140 39.46 -26.28 -2.71
CA SER A 140 40.90 -26.45 -2.96
C SER A 140 41.32 -25.48 -4.04
N ALA A 141 42.11 -24.47 -3.66
CA ALA A 141 42.73 -23.57 -4.63
C ALA A 141 43.62 -24.33 -5.62
N ARG A 142 44.33 -25.38 -5.16
CA ARG A 142 45.24 -26.18 -6.02
C ARG A 142 44.49 -26.89 -7.15
N ASN A 143 43.34 -27.48 -6.83
CA ASN A 143 42.56 -28.27 -7.78
C ASN A 143 41.39 -27.50 -8.43
N LEU A 144 41.29 -26.19 -8.19
CA LEU A 144 40.15 -25.35 -8.63
C LEU A 144 38.77 -25.87 -8.14
N LEU A 145 38.73 -26.59 -7.02
CA LEU A 145 37.49 -27.19 -6.52
C LEU A 145 36.73 -26.20 -5.63
N ASN A 146 35.47 -25.92 -5.98
CA ASN A 146 34.53 -25.04 -5.27
C ASN A 146 35.05 -23.61 -5.02
N VAL A 147 36.10 -23.18 -5.73
CA VAL A 147 36.62 -21.81 -5.61
C VAL A 147 35.59 -20.81 -6.14
N ASP A 148 34.95 -21.14 -7.27
CA ASP A 148 33.86 -20.34 -7.84
C ASP A 148 32.67 -20.24 -6.88
N ASP A 149 32.32 -21.35 -6.22
CA ASP A 149 31.20 -21.38 -5.27
C ASP A 149 31.42 -20.44 -4.09
N VAL A 150 32.64 -20.26 -3.60
CA VAL A 150 32.94 -19.32 -2.52
C VAL A 150 32.56 -17.89 -2.90
N PHE A 151 32.98 -17.44 -4.08
CA PHE A 151 32.70 -16.07 -4.54
C PHE A 151 31.26 -15.90 -4.98
N ARG A 152 30.69 -16.87 -5.69
CA ARG A 152 29.28 -16.87 -6.10
C ARG A 152 28.36 -16.82 -4.88
N LYS A 153 28.64 -17.61 -3.83
CA LYS A 153 27.84 -17.60 -2.60
C LYS A 153 28.01 -16.33 -1.79
N ALA A 154 29.18 -15.69 -1.84
CA ALA A 154 29.35 -14.35 -1.27
C ALA A 154 28.49 -13.31 -2.01
N GLN A 155 28.45 -13.35 -3.35
CA GLN A 155 27.60 -12.48 -4.15
C GLN A 155 26.10 -12.72 -3.89
N GLU A 156 25.67 -13.99 -3.91
CA GLU A 156 24.28 -14.37 -3.63
C GLU A 156 23.84 -13.92 -2.22
N ALA A 157 24.71 -14.01 -1.21
CA ALA A 157 24.39 -13.59 0.15
C ALA A 157 24.13 -12.08 0.29
N VAL A 158 24.74 -11.27 -0.58
CA VAL A 158 24.50 -9.81 -0.66
C VAL A 158 23.26 -9.53 -1.50
N LEU A 159 23.14 -10.17 -2.67
CA LEU A 159 22.03 -9.95 -3.60
C LEU A 159 20.70 -10.47 -3.07
N TYR A 160 20.72 -11.47 -2.18
CA TYR A 160 19.54 -12.16 -1.65
C TYR A 160 19.62 -12.27 -0.13
N PRO A 161 19.49 -11.16 0.61
CA PRO A 161 19.67 -11.17 2.06
C PRO A 161 18.61 -12.05 2.74
N LEU A 162 19.03 -12.88 3.71
CA LEU A 162 18.13 -13.81 4.40
C LEU A 162 17.36 -13.16 5.55
N THR A 163 18.00 -12.23 6.26
CA THR A 163 17.50 -11.60 7.49
C THR A 163 16.14 -10.90 7.33
N PRO A 164 15.85 -10.20 6.22
CA PRO A 164 14.52 -9.63 5.99
C PRO A 164 13.43 -10.69 5.83
N LEU A 165 13.77 -11.86 5.27
CA LEU A 165 12.80 -12.91 4.93
C LEU A 165 12.53 -13.87 6.07
N TYR A 166 13.55 -14.20 6.88
CA TYR A 166 13.51 -15.29 7.84
C TYR A 166 14.05 -14.87 9.20
N ASP A 167 13.28 -15.14 10.26
CA ASP A 167 13.75 -15.00 11.62
C ASP A 167 14.55 -16.25 12.02
N LEU A 168 15.86 -16.08 12.12
CA LEU A 168 16.81 -17.14 12.46
C LEU A 168 16.67 -17.63 13.92
N ASN A 169 15.90 -16.95 14.78
CA ASN A 169 15.62 -17.39 16.15
C ASN A 169 14.42 -18.34 16.20
N THR A 170 13.32 -17.94 15.57
CA THR A 170 12.08 -18.74 15.55
C THR A 170 12.07 -19.80 14.46
N GLY A 171 12.95 -19.66 13.46
CA GLY A 171 13.01 -20.57 12.32
C GLY A 171 11.79 -20.45 11.43
N LYS A 172 11.22 -19.24 11.30
CA LYS A 172 10.01 -18.95 10.50
C LYS A 172 10.19 -17.70 9.65
N LEU A 173 9.33 -17.53 8.66
CA LEU A 173 9.20 -16.28 7.91
C LEU A 173 8.96 -15.10 8.86
N THR A 174 9.60 -13.96 8.58
CA THR A 174 9.34 -12.72 9.33
C THR A 174 7.91 -12.23 9.08
N ALA A 175 7.38 -11.41 9.99
CA ALA A 175 6.08 -10.78 9.81
C ALA A 175 6.03 -9.92 8.52
N SER A 176 7.10 -9.18 8.22
CA SER A 176 7.21 -8.37 7.01
C SER A 176 7.19 -9.21 5.73
N CYS A 177 7.90 -10.34 5.71
CA CYS A 177 7.91 -11.26 4.57
C CYS A 177 6.55 -11.93 4.37
N THR A 178 5.96 -12.43 5.46
CA THR A 178 4.62 -13.03 5.47
C THR A 178 3.58 -12.06 4.91
N ARG A 179 3.65 -10.80 5.36
CA ARG A 179 2.79 -9.71 4.89
C ARG A 179 2.97 -9.42 3.40
N ALA A 180 4.22 -9.29 2.94
CA ALA A 180 4.52 -9.01 1.53
C ALA A 180 4.02 -10.13 0.61
N LEU A 181 4.30 -11.39 0.95
CA LEU A 181 3.83 -12.56 0.20
C LEU A 181 2.30 -12.69 0.24
N THR A 182 1.66 -12.37 1.36
CA THR A 182 0.19 -12.35 1.48
C THR A 182 -0.43 -11.29 0.57
N ARG A 183 0.18 -10.09 0.47
CA ARG A 183 -0.27 -9.08 -0.49
C ARG A 183 -0.17 -9.61 -1.92
N ILE A 184 0.96 -10.21 -2.27
CA ILE A 184 1.17 -10.77 -3.62
C ILE A 184 0.13 -11.86 -3.91
N PHE A 185 -0.17 -12.73 -2.96
CA PHE A 185 -1.27 -13.71 -3.08
C PHE A 185 -2.59 -13.01 -3.42
N ARG A 186 -2.97 -11.98 -2.64
CA ARG A 186 -4.23 -11.24 -2.85
C ARG A 186 -4.30 -10.48 -4.17
N VAL A 187 -3.17 -10.14 -4.77
CA VAL A 187 -3.13 -9.52 -6.11
C VAL A 187 -3.59 -10.50 -7.18
N PHE A 188 -3.28 -11.79 -7.03
CA PHE A 188 -3.63 -12.83 -8.01
C PHE A 188 -4.91 -13.60 -7.69
N ASP A 189 -5.39 -13.52 -6.46
CA ASP A 189 -6.73 -13.97 -6.08
C ASP A 189 -7.75 -12.99 -6.71
N VAL A 190 -8.12 -13.25 -7.97
CA VAL A 190 -8.96 -12.35 -8.79
C VAL A 190 -10.43 -12.55 -8.44
N ASP A 191 -10.84 -13.80 -8.22
CA ASP A 191 -12.20 -14.13 -7.76
C ASP A 191 -12.44 -13.80 -6.27
N LYS A 192 -11.36 -13.47 -5.54
CA LYS A 192 -11.37 -13.03 -4.14
C LYS A 192 -11.95 -14.10 -3.21
N ASP A 193 -11.82 -15.37 -3.56
CA ASP A 193 -12.30 -16.48 -2.74
C ASP A 193 -11.29 -16.90 -1.64
N GLY A 194 -10.14 -16.23 -1.57
CA GLY A 194 -9.08 -16.51 -0.61
C GLY A 194 -8.23 -17.72 -0.98
N LEU A 195 -8.39 -18.26 -2.18
CA LEU A 195 -7.67 -19.39 -2.74
C LEU A 195 -7.05 -18.98 -4.10
N LEU A 196 -5.99 -19.67 -4.52
CA LEU A 196 -5.48 -19.52 -5.88
C LEU A 196 -5.84 -20.74 -6.71
N SER A 197 -6.67 -20.52 -7.71
CA SER A 197 -6.97 -21.47 -8.78
C SER A 197 -5.75 -21.72 -9.68
N ASP A 198 -5.81 -22.79 -10.48
CA ASP A 198 -4.74 -23.09 -11.44
C ASP A 198 -4.56 -21.96 -12.47
N SER A 199 -5.63 -21.29 -12.88
CA SER A 199 -5.58 -20.12 -13.76
C SER A 199 -4.81 -18.95 -13.12
N GLU A 200 -5.10 -18.63 -11.87
CA GLU A 200 -4.47 -17.52 -11.15
C GLU A 200 -3.00 -17.83 -10.83
N LEU A 201 -2.70 -19.08 -10.47
CA LEU A 201 -1.34 -19.54 -10.26
C LEU A 201 -0.52 -19.47 -11.56
N ASN A 202 -1.11 -19.82 -12.70
CA ASN A 202 -0.45 -19.69 -14.00
C ASN A 202 -0.21 -18.22 -14.36
N ALA A 203 -1.15 -17.32 -14.06
CA ALA A 203 -0.97 -15.88 -14.24
C ALA A 203 0.16 -15.33 -13.36
N PHE A 204 0.24 -15.75 -12.10
CA PHE A 204 1.33 -15.46 -11.18
C PHE A 204 2.70 -15.88 -11.76
N GLN A 205 2.79 -17.11 -12.27
CA GLN A 205 4.02 -17.62 -12.86
C GLN A 205 4.43 -16.87 -14.11
N HIS A 206 3.48 -16.65 -15.03
CA HIS A 206 3.74 -15.93 -16.27
C HIS A 206 4.25 -14.52 -15.99
N LYS A 207 3.70 -13.84 -14.97
CA LYS A 207 4.15 -12.49 -14.59
C LYS A 207 5.60 -12.46 -14.10
N ILE A 208 6.06 -13.47 -13.36
CA ILE A 208 7.40 -13.47 -12.73
C ILE A 208 8.47 -14.05 -13.66
N TRP A 209 8.14 -15.11 -14.41
CA TRP A 209 9.11 -15.85 -15.23
C TRP A 209 8.92 -15.68 -16.73
N GLY A 210 7.81 -15.11 -17.19
CA GLY A 210 7.52 -14.97 -18.63
C GLY A 210 7.29 -16.31 -19.35
N VAL A 211 7.12 -17.39 -18.59
CA VAL A 211 6.91 -18.74 -19.10
C VAL A 211 5.75 -19.38 -18.33
N THR A 212 4.80 -19.97 -19.05
CA THR A 212 3.82 -20.88 -18.46
C THR A 212 4.53 -22.19 -18.13
N LEU A 213 4.84 -22.43 -16.86
CA LEU A 213 5.51 -23.68 -16.47
C LEU A 213 4.56 -24.87 -16.58
N PHE A 214 5.14 -26.05 -16.83
CA PHE A 214 4.40 -27.29 -16.90
C PHE A 214 3.86 -27.67 -15.51
N GLU A 215 2.65 -28.21 -15.49
CA GLU A 215 1.88 -28.71 -14.33
C GLU A 215 2.69 -29.57 -13.32
N ARG A 216 3.83 -30.14 -13.78
CA ARG A 216 4.73 -31.00 -13.00
C ARG A 216 5.45 -30.28 -11.85
N ASP A 217 5.81 -28.99 -11.99
CA ASP A 217 6.62 -28.29 -10.98
C ASP A 217 5.86 -28.00 -9.68
N PHE A 218 4.55 -27.77 -9.77
CA PHE A 218 3.68 -27.56 -8.62
C PHE A 218 2.88 -28.81 -8.21
N SER A 219 2.79 -29.83 -9.06
CA SER A 219 2.10 -31.10 -8.73
C SER A 219 2.60 -31.75 -7.43
N GLY A 220 3.90 -31.59 -7.11
CA GLY A 220 4.49 -32.03 -5.84
C GLY A 220 3.98 -31.25 -4.62
N TRP A 221 3.70 -29.96 -4.80
CA TRP A 221 3.18 -29.06 -3.76
C TRP A 221 1.66 -29.16 -3.61
N LYS A 222 0.96 -29.48 -4.71
CA LYS A 222 -0.48 -29.75 -4.72
C LYS A 222 -0.90 -30.82 -3.70
N LYS A 223 0.00 -31.78 -3.40
CA LYS A 223 -0.26 -32.88 -2.44
C LYS A 223 -0.22 -32.47 -0.97
N VAL A 224 0.41 -31.36 -0.62
CA VAL A 224 0.73 -31.02 0.79
C VAL A 224 -0.04 -29.79 1.28
N VAL A 225 -0.65 -29.03 0.37
CA VAL A 225 -0.90 -27.60 0.60
C VAL A 225 -2.29 -27.09 0.14
N ILE A 226 -3.12 -27.99 -0.42
CA ILE A 226 -4.34 -27.64 -1.13
C ILE A 226 -5.60 -27.84 -0.29
N ARG A 227 -6.57 -26.93 -0.47
CA ARG A 227 -7.99 -27.13 -0.13
C ARG A 227 -8.79 -27.06 -1.44
N ASP A 228 -9.59 -28.08 -1.72
CA ASP A 228 -10.48 -28.14 -2.90
C ASP A 228 -9.80 -27.94 -4.27
N GLY A 229 -8.55 -28.38 -4.43
CA GLY A 229 -7.79 -28.22 -5.67
C GLY A 229 -7.11 -26.86 -5.85
N LYS A 230 -7.35 -25.90 -4.94
CA LYS A 230 -6.78 -24.55 -4.95
C LYS A 230 -5.75 -24.34 -3.81
N PHE A 231 -4.83 -23.40 -4.00
CA PHE A 231 -3.81 -23.07 -2.98
C PHE A 231 -4.35 -22.08 -1.95
N THR A 232 -4.18 -22.40 -0.66
CA THR A 232 -4.49 -21.47 0.43
C THR A 232 -3.36 -20.46 0.66
N VAL A 233 -3.62 -19.34 1.32
CA VAL A 233 -2.58 -18.37 1.74
C VAL A 233 -1.48 -19.04 2.58
N ALA A 234 -1.87 -19.78 3.63
CA ALA A 234 -0.93 -20.50 4.48
C ALA A 234 -0.07 -21.47 3.67
N GLY A 235 -0.70 -22.06 2.67
CA GLY A 235 -0.04 -22.95 1.76
C GLY A 235 0.97 -22.29 0.84
N PHE A 236 0.59 -21.19 0.21
CA PHE A 236 1.48 -20.37 -0.59
C PHE A 236 2.71 -19.92 0.21
N LEU A 237 2.52 -19.50 1.47
CA LEU A 237 3.62 -19.13 2.37
C LEU A 237 4.56 -20.32 2.67
N ALA A 238 4.01 -21.51 2.89
CA ALA A 238 4.81 -22.73 3.11
C ALA A 238 5.69 -23.07 1.90
N ILE A 239 5.28 -22.70 0.68
CA ILE A 239 6.13 -22.88 -0.51
C ILE A 239 7.42 -22.06 -0.41
N PHE A 240 7.29 -20.80 -0.02
CA PHE A 240 8.44 -19.91 0.16
C PHE A 240 9.31 -20.33 1.35
N ASP A 241 8.69 -20.81 2.43
CA ASP A 241 9.40 -21.40 3.58
C ASP A 241 10.31 -22.56 3.16
N VAL A 242 9.81 -23.46 2.30
CA VAL A 242 10.59 -24.58 1.74
C VAL A 242 11.69 -24.08 0.78
N PHE A 243 11.43 -23.06 -0.05
CA PHE A 243 12.49 -22.48 -0.91
C PHE A 243 13.64 -21.89 -0.07
N ILE A 244 13.31 -21.20 1.01
CA ILE A 244 14.29 -20.59 1.92
C ILE A 244 15.08 -21.69 2.66
N SER A 245 14.41 -22.70 3.20
CA SER A 245 15.09 -23.82 3.90
C SER A 245 16.00 -24.65 2.97
N GLN A 246 15.70 -24.69 1.67
CA GLN A 246 16.56 -25.31 0.64
C GLN A 246 17.69 -24.38 0.15
N ASN A 247 17.87 -23.20 0.74
CA ASN A 247 18.86 -22.19 0.34
C ASN A 247 18.70 -21.72 -1.13
N ARG A 248 17.45 -21.64 -1.61
CA ARG A 248 17.08 -21.12 -2.95
C ARG A 248 16.49 -19.71 -2.82
N MET A 249 17.32 -18.78 -2.38
CA MET A 249 16.91 -17.41 -2.04
C MET A 249 16.56 -16.54 -3.26
N GLU A 250 17.09 -16.89 -4.44
CA GLU A 250 16.80 -16.19 -5.70
C GLU A 250 15.29 -16.16 -5.99
N THR A 251 14.58 -17.28 -5.79
CA THR A 251 13.16 -17.40 -6.11
C THR A 251 12.29 -16.43 -5.28
N PRO A 252 12.31 -16.46 -3.93
CA PRO A 252 11.58 -15.48 -3.12
C PRO A 252 11.89 -14.02 -3.49
N TRP A 253 13.17 -13.68 -3.65
CA TRP A 253 13.59 -12.31 -3.94
C TRP A 253 13.16 -11.84 -5.32
N LYS A 254 13.19 -12.74 -6.33
CA LYS A 254 12.68 -12.43 -7.67
C LYS A 254 11.19 -12.10 -7.61
N VAL A 255 10.40 -12.88 -6.86
CA VAL A 255 8.97 -12.59 -6.66
C VAL A 255 8.80 -11.22 -6.01
N LEU A 256 9.42 -10.99 -4.86
CA LEU A 256 9.29 -9.74 -4.09
C LEU A 256 9.66 -8.50 -4.93
N ARG A 257 10.82 -8.51 -5.60
CA ARG A 257 11.29 -7.40 -6.43
C ARG A 257 10.40 -7.14 -7.65
N THR A 258 9.81 -8.19 -8.24
CA THR A 258 8.85 -8.05 -9.35
C THR A 258 7.61 -7.26 -8.93
N PHE A 259 7.21 -7.33 -7.65
CA PHE A 259 6.07 -6.59 -7.10
C PHE A 259 6.46 -5.27 -6.40
N GLY A 260 7.69 -4.80 -6.63
CA GLY A 260 8.15 -3.49 -6.15
C GLY A 260 8.65 -3.46 -4.71
N TYR A 261 8.91 -4.61 -4.09
CA TYR A 261 9.57 -4.65 -2.78
C TYR A 261 11.07 -4.47 -2.90
N ASP A 262 11.64 -3.61 -2.05
CA ASP A 262 13.07 -3.47 -1.87
C ASP A 262 13.65 -4.51 -0.89
N ASP A 263 14.96 -4.42 -0.63
CA ASP A 263 15.66 -5.35 0.27
C ASP A 263 15.25 -5.20 1.74
N GLY A 264 14.59 -4.09 2.10
CA GLY A 264 13.96 -3.86 3.40
C GLY A 264 12.51 -4.36 3.48
N LEU A 265 11.99 -4.97 2.41
CA LEU A 265 10.58 -5.34 2.25
C LEU A 265 9.62 -4.14 2.34
N VAL A 266 10.09 -2.96 1.94
CA VAL A 266 9.28 -1.76 1.76
C VAL A 266 8.76 -1.73 0.33
N LEU A 267 7.46 -1.52 0.20
CA LEU A 267 6.80 -1.42 -1.11
C LEU A 267 7.11 -0.06 -1.74
N THR A 268 7.76 -0.08 -2.90
CA THR A 268 7.97 1.11 -3.73
C THR A 268 6.69 1.42 -4.49
N ILE A 269 6.14 2.61 -4.27
CA ILE A 269 4.95 3.08 -4.97
C ILE A 269 5.37 3.80 -6.25
N PRO A 270 4.89 3.40 -7.43
CA PRO A 270 5.20 4.08 -8.69
C PRO A 270 4.92 5.59 -8.63
N GLU A 271 5.78 6.38 -9.27
CA GLU A 271 5.64 7.85 -9.37
C GLU A 271 4.28 8.35 -9.88
N PRO A 272 3.61 7.73 -10.88
CA PRO A 272 2.28 8.20 -11.32
C PRO A 272 1.20 8.10 -10.23
N ILE A 273 1.40 7.22 -9.24
CA ILE A 273 0.51 7.08 -8.08
C ILE A 273 0.95 8.02 -6.94
N SER A 274 2.25 8.36 -6.89
CA SER A 274 2.84 9.25 -5.88
C SER A 274 2.67 10.74 -6.18
N GLY A 275 1.86 11.10 -7.18
CA GLY A 275 1.70 12.45 -7.71
C GLY A 275 1.60 13.56 -6.66
N ASN A 276 2.29 14.67 -6.93
CA ASN A 276 2.35 15.87 -6.11
C ASN A 276 0.96 16.53 -6.08
N ASP A 277 0.36 16.71 -4.89
CA ASP A 277 -1.00 17.25 -4.68
C ASP A 277 -1.23 18.70 -5.22
N PHE A 278 -0.25 19.27 -5.94
CA PHE A 278 -0.22 20.65 -6.43
C PHE A 278 -0.18 20.82 -7.96
N ALA A 279 -0.18 19.75 -8.75
CA ALA A 279 -0.39 19.86 -10.19
C ALA A 279 -1.87 20.19 -10.49
N PRO A 280 -2.21 20.86 -11.61
CA PRO A 280 -3.60 21.11 -11.98
C PRO A 280 -4.26 19.77 -12.39
N PHE A 281 -4.81 19.06 -11.41
CA PHE A 281 -5.47 17.76 -11.60
C PHE A 281 -6.72 17.91 -12.47
N HIS A 282 -6.96 16.94 -13.34
CA HIS A 282 -8.21 16.85 -14.08
C HIS A 282 -9.36 16.40 -13.15
N PRO A 283 -10.61 16.83 -13.37
CA PRO A 283 -11.75 16.48 -12.51
C PRO A 283 -11.95 14.96 -12.36
N LYS A 284 -11.62 14.19 -13.41
CA LYS A 284 -11.67 12.72 -13.43
C LYS A 284 -10.75 12.06 -12.40
N GLU A 285 -9.76 12.77 -11.87
CA GLU A 285 -8.81 12.19 -10.92
C GLU A 285 -9.32 12.20 -9.48
N TRP A 286 -10.35 12.99 -9.18
CA TRP A 286 -10.92 13.15 -7.84
C TRP A 286 -12.09 12.19 -7.57
N SER A 287 -12.39 11.29 -8.50
CA SER A 287 -13.42 10.26 -8.37
C SER A 287 -12.81 8.88 -8.51
N LEU A 288 -13.35 7.91 -7.78
CA LEU A 288 -13.02 6.51 -8.00
C LEU A 288 -13.53 6.06 -9.37
N THR A 289 -12.69 5.37 -10.11
CA THR A 289 -13.03 4.69 -11.36
C THR A 289 -13.90 3.46 -11.10
N GLU A 290 -14.60 3.00 -12.14
CA GLU A 290 -15.42 1.78 -12.04
C GLU A 290 -14.61 0.54 -11.62
N SER A 291 -13.35 0.43 -12.06
CA SER A 291 -12.45 -0.65 -11.65
C SER A 291 -12.06 -0.56 -10.18
N GLU A 292 -11.81 0.64 -9.65
CA GLU A 292 -11.48 0.84 -8.24
C GLU A 292 -12.69 0.54 -7.34
N VAL A 293 -13.89 0.96 -7.77
CA VAL A 293 -15.14 0.63 -7.09
C VAL A 293 -15.34 -0.89 -7.05
N ARG A 294 -15.30 -1.58 -8.20
CA ARG A 294 -15.43 -3.05 -8.24
C ARG A 294 -14.42 -3.77 -7.36
N PHE A 295 -13.18 -3.28 -7.32
CA PHE A 295 -12.14 -3.83 -6.45
C PHE A 295 -12.53 -3.70 -4.97
N LEU A 296 -12.96 -2.52 -4.53
CA LEU A 296 -13.41 -2.28 -3.16
C LEU A 296 -14.66 -3.09 -2.79
N GLU A 297 -15.58 -3.30 -3.73
CA GLU A 297 -16.75 -4.16 -3.55
C GLU A 297 -16.36 -5.63 -3.35
N SER A 298 -15.45 -6.12 -4.21
CA SER A 298 -14.96 -7.50 -4.12
C SER A 298 -14.21 -7.75 -2.81
N MET A 299 -13.42 -6.77 -2.37
CA MET A 299 -12.70 -6.84 -1.11
C MET A 299 -13.66 -6.86 0.08
N PHE A 300 -14.70 -6.04 0.07
CA PHE A 300 -15.70 -6.06 1.14
C PHE A 300 -16.31 -7.45 1.29
N ARG A 301 -16.78 -8.04 0.18
CA ARG A 301 -17.41 -9.37 0.19
C ARG A 301 -16.44 -10.48 0.60
N GLN A 302 -15.17 -10.36 0.24
CA GLN A 302 -14.15 -11.34 0.59
C GLN A 302 -13.91 -11.44 2.10
N PHE A 303 -13.93 -10.29 2.79
CA PHE A 303 -13.61 -10.22 4.22
C PHE A 303 -14.84 -10.18 5.11
N ASP A 304 -16.05 -10.10 4.55
CA ASP A 304 -17.31 -10.30 5.26
C ASP A 304 -17.46 -11.79 5.61
N SER A 305 -16.80 -12.21 6.69
CA SER A 305 -16.59 -13.61 7.06
C SER A 305 -17.89 -14.35 7.40
N ASP A 306 -18.89 -13.65 7.94
CA ASP A 306 -20.21 -14.19 8.30
C ASP A 306 -21.31 -13.85 7.28
N GLY A 307 -21.01 -13.01 6.28
CA GLY A 307 -21.92 -12.66 5.20
C GLY A 307 -23.10 -11.81 5.68
N ASP A 308 -22.93 -11.09 6.79
CA ASP A 308 -23.99 -10.30 7.41
C ASP A 308 -24.14 -8.89 6.76
N GLY A 309 -23.23 -8.55 5.84
CA GLY A 309 -23.19 -7.25 5.17
C GLY A 309 -22.44 -6.17 5.96
N TYR A 310 -21.69 -6.56 6.99
CA TYR A 310 -20.86 -5.71 7.84
C TYR A 310 -19.45 -6.29 8.00
N LEU A 311 -18.44 -5.41 8.05
CA LEU A 311 -17.10 -5.80 8.45
C LEU A 311 -16.95 -5.60 9.95
N SER A 312 -16.73 -6.69 10.67
CA SER A 312 -16.38 -6.65 12.09
C SER A 312 -14.97 -6.04 12.30
N PRO A 313 -14.60 -5.68 13.54
CA PRO A 313 -13.23 -5.25 13.82
C PRO A 313 -12.15 -6.27 13.41
N GLU A 314 -12.47 -7.57 13.49
CA GLU A 314 -11.57 -8.67 13.08
C GLU A 314 -11.44 -8.74 11.55
N ASP A 315 -12.54 -8.55 10.82
CA ASP A 315 -12.53 -8.48 9.36
C ASP A 315 -11.72 -7.28 8.88
N MET A 316 -11.90 -6.13 9.51
CA MET A 316 -11.13 -4.92 9.23
C MET A 316 -9.62 -5.14 9.46
N GLN A 317 -9.25 -5.81 10.55
CA GLN A 317 -7.85 -6.17 10.80
C GLN A 317 -7.32 -7.11 9.72
N SER A 318 -8.14 -8.04 9.25
CA SER A 318 -7.80 -8.98 8.17
C SER A 318 -7.62 -8.27 6.83
N VAL A 319 -8.48 -7.32 6.47
CA VAL A 319 -8.34 -6.48 5.26
C VAL A 319 -6.99 -5.77 5.26
N PHE A 320 -6.65 -5.07 6.35
CA PHE A 320 -5.44 -4.24 6.43
C PHE A 320 -4.18 -4.99 6.88
N SER A 321 -4.24 -6.30 7.13
CA SER A 321 -3.09 -7.13 7.55
C SER A 321 -1.90 -7.07 6.58
N VAL A 322 -2.15 -6.76 5.30
CA VAL A 322 -1.13 -6.58 4.26
C VAL A 322 -0.31 -5.28 4.39
N LEU A 323 -0.70 -4.37 5.31
CA LEU A 323 -0.05 -3.08 5.52
C LEU A 323 0.96 -3.10 6.67
N SER A 324 1.99 -2.24 6.57
CA SER A 324 3.04 -2.16 7.61
C SER A 324 2.49 -1.82 8.99
N ALA A 325 1.47 -0.95 9.02
CA ALA A 325 0.60 -0.75 10.16
C ALA A 325 -0.80 -1.28 9.76
N PRO A 326 -1.29 -2.38 10.36
CA PRO A 326 -2.53 -3.04 9.98
C PRO A 326 -3.75 -2.28 10.54
N LEU A 327 -3.83 -1.00 10.22
CA LEU A 327 -4.88 -0.10 10.62
C LEU A 327 -5.47 0.57 9.38
N PRO A 328 -6.79 0.83 9.35
CA PRO A 328 -7.42 1.55 8.25
C PRO A 328 -6.80 2.93 8.01
N PRO A 329 -6.79 3.46 6.77
CA PRO A 329 -6.25 4.79 6.47
C PRO A 329 -6.91 5.93 7.27
N TRP A 330 -8.21 5.79 7.54
CA TRP A 330 -9.04 6.74 8.30
C TRP A 330 -9.06 6.46 9.81
N SER A 331 -8.05 5.77 10.35
CA SER A 331 -7.89 5.55 11.80
C SER A 331 -6.90 6.58 12.40
N GLU A 332 -6.19 6.23 13.47
CA GLU A 332 -5.03 6.97 14.00
C GLU A 332 -3.98 7.32 12.91
N ARG A 333 -3.98 6.58 11.79
CA ARG A 333 -3.14 6.86 10.60
C ARG A 333 -3.53 8.15 9.86
N ALA A 334 -4.76 8.63 9.99
CA ALA A 334 -5.28 9.76 9.23
C ALA A 334 -4.43 11.03 9.43
N ASN A 335 -4.03 11.33 10.67
CA ASN A 335 -3.21 12.51 10.98
C ASN A 335 -1.85 12.47 10.25
N ARG A 336 -1.25 11.28 10.11
CA ARG A 336 0.03 11.10 9.40
C ARG A 336 -0.14 11.13 7.88
N LEU A 337 -1.23 10.58 7.37
CA LEU A 337 -1.49 10.46 5.92
C LEU A 337 -1.94 11.79 5.31
N PHE A 338 -2.79 12.55 6.00
CA PHE A 338 -3.40 13.77 5.47
C PHE A 338 -2.78 15.05 6.04
N GLN A 339 -1.86 14.96 7.02
CA GLN A 339 -1.21 16.12 7.67
C GLN A 339 -2.23 17.13 8.25
N VAL A 340 -3.38 16.63 8.71
CA VAL A 340 -4.43 17.44 9.36
C VAL A 340 -4.40 17.16 10.86
N ASP A 341 -4.42 18.22 11.68
CA ASP A 341 -4.64 18.13 13.13
C ASP A 341 -6.09 17.74 13.37
N VAL A 342 -6.39 16.44 13.29
CA VAL A 342 -7.73 15.94 13.59
C VAL A 342 -7.81 15.59 15.06
N THR A 343 -8.73 16.25 15.77
CA THR A 343 -9.11 15.90 17.14
C THR A 343 -9.59 14.44 17.18
N GLU A 344 -9.06 13.67 18.13
CA GLU A 344 -9.17 12.21 18.35
C GLU A 344 -10.57 11.58 18.18
N HIS A 345 -11.65 12.36 18.16
CA HIS A 345 -13.03 11.89 18.22
C HIS A 345 -13.78 11.78 16.88
N SER A 346 -13.19 12.19 15.76
CA SER A 346 -13.86 12.12 14.44
C SER A 346 -13.59 10.82 13.66
N PHE A 347 -12.67 9.98 14.15
CA PHE A 347 -12.25 8.73 13.49
C PHE A 347 -12.26 7.50 14.41
N THR A 348 -13.06 7.51 15.48
CA THR A 348 -13.21 6.37 16.42
C THR A 348 -14.13 5.26 15.88
N GLN A 349 -13.97 4.86 14.62
CA GLN A 349 -14.74 3.77 13.99
C GLN A 349 -14.00 2.42 14.00
N THR A 350 -13.00 2.22 14.84
CA THR A 350 -12.31 0.92 14.91
C THR A 350 -13.02 -0.13 15.75
N SER A 351 -14.01 0.26 16.58
CA SER A 351 -14.71 -0.67 17.49
C SER A 351 -16.11 -1.08 17.07
N LYS A 352 -16.71 -0.41 16.07
CA LYS A 352 -18.08 -0.73 15.59
C LYS A 352 -18.02 -1.40 14.22
N PRO A 353 -18.87 -2.40 13.95
CA PRO A 353 -18.94 -3.04 12.64
C PRO A 353 -19.33 -2.04 11.55
N LEU A 354 -18.74 -2.21 10.37
CA LEU A 354 -18.83 -1.26 9.26
C LEU A 354 -19.66 -1.85 8.12
N SER A 355 -20.81 -1.25 7.83
CA SER A 355 -21.65 -1.68 6.69
C SER A 355 -20.95 -1.44 5.35
N PHE A 356 -21.35 -2.19 4.31
CA PHE A 356 -20.89 -1.98 2.92
C PHE A 356 -20.98 -0.51 2.46
N LEU A 357 -22.11 0.13 2.77
CA LEU A 357 -22.36 1.53 2.44
C LEU A 357 -21.39 2.48 3.15
N SER A 358 -21.10 2.22 4.43
CA SER A 358 -20.11 2.99 5.20
C SER A 358 -18.68 2.77 4.69
N TRP A 359 -18.33 1.54 4.31
CA TRP A 359 -17.06 1.20 3.68
C TRP A 359 -16.82 2.00 2.40
N MET A 360 -17.76 1.97 1.46
CA MET A 360 -17.66 2.71 0.20
C MET A 360 -17.57 4.22 0.42
N ASN A 361 -18.32 4.74 1.40
CA ASN A 361 -18.25 6.15 1.79
C ASN A 361 -16.87 6.61 2.21
N LEU A 362 -16.18 5.81 3.01
CA LEU A 362 -14.85 6.17 3.53
C LEU A 362 -13.82 6.24 2.40
N TRP A 363 -13.91 5.35 1.41
CA TRP A 363 -13.06 5.39 0.22
C TRP A 363 -13.37 6.58 -0.69
N HIS A 364 -14.64 6.87 -0.96
CA HIS A 364 -15.00 8.05 -1.73
C HIS A 364 -14.61 9.36 -1.02
N MET A 365 -14.75 9.40 0.31
CA MET A 365 -14.28 10.52 1.14
C MET A 365 -12.77 10.68 1.01
N MET A 366 -12.01 9.60 1.19
CA MET A 366 -10.55 9.64 1.09
C MET A 366 -10.09 10.11 -0.29
N CYS A 367 -10.71 9.61 -1.37
CA CYS A 367 -10.46 10.06 -2.74
C CYS A 367 -10.74 11.56 -2.93
N THR A 368 -11.77 12.08 -2.25
CA THR A 368 -12.13 13.50 -2.31
C THR A 368 -11.18 14.39 -1.50
N ILE A 369 -10.62 13.89 -0.39
CA ILE A 369 -9.66 14.62 0.43
C ILE A 369 -8.28 14.64 -0.23
N SER A 370 -7.80 13.47 -0.65
CA SER A 370 -6.51 13.32 -1.34
C SER A 370 -6.57 12.10 -2.27
N PRO A 371 -6.71 12.33 -3.60
CA PRO A 371 -6.70 11.26 -4.58
C PRO A 371 -5.38 10.47 -4.60
N SER A 372 -4.25 11.16 -4.38
CA SER A 372 -2.91 10.55 -4.37
C SER A 372 -2.77 9.56 -3.22
N VAL A 373 -3.18 9.93 -2.00
CA VAL A 373 -3.21 9.04 -0.84
C VAL A 373 -4.19 7.89 -1.05
N CYS A 374 -5.38 8.17 -1.60
CA CYS A 374 -6.37 7.13 -1.88
C CYS A 374 -5.82 6.04 -2.82
N ARG A 375 -5.24 6.45 -3.96
CA ARG A 375 -4.67 5.51 -4.94
C ARG A 375 -3.44 4.80 -4.42
N ARG A 376 -2.64 5.48 -3.60
CA ARG A 376 -1.53 4.86 -2.88
C ARG A 376 -2.03 3.73 -1.96
N GLU A 377 -3.08 3.96 -1.18
CA GLU A 377 -3.65 2.93 -0.30
C GLU A 377 -4.34 1.81 -1.10
N LEU A 378 -4.99 2.11 -2.24
CA LEU A 378 -5.51 1.08 -3.15
C LEU A 378 -4.38 0.19 -3.69
N PHE A 379 -3.28 0.82 -4.13
CA PHE A 379 -2.11 0.09 -4.60
C PHE A 379 -1.48 -0.76 -3.49
N THR A 380 -1.31 -0.24 -2.28
CA THR A 380 -0.76 -1.01 -1.16
C THR A 380 -1.65 -2.21 -0.79
N LEU A 381 -2.97 -2.09 -0.93
CA LEU A 381 -3.92 -3.20 -0.75
C LEU A 381 -3.91 -4.24 -1.89
N GLY A 382 -3.29 -3.94 -3.03
CA GLY A 382 -3.13 -4.87 -4.14
C GLY A 382 -3.91 -4.53 -5.41
N PHE A 383 -4.46 -3.31 -5.53
CA PHE A 383 -5.02 -2.85 -6.79
C PHE A 383 -3.89 -2.47 -7.77
N ILE A 384 -3.75 -3.23 -8.86
CA ILE A 384 -2.72 -3.01 -9.90
C ILE A 384 -3.42 -2.89 -11.25
N PRO A 385 -3.59 -1.66 -11.79
CA PRO A 385 -4.31 -1.42 -13.05
C PRO A 385 -3.77 -2.22 -14.24
N GLU A 386 -2.45 -2.38 -14.34
CA GLU A 386 -1.80 -3.03 -15.48
C GLU A 386 -2.13 -4.53 -15.58
N LEU A 387 -2.44 -5.18 -14.45
CA LEU A 387 -2.84 -6.59 -14.45
C LEU A 387 -4.27 -6.75 -15.00
N LEU A 388 -5.15 -5.78 -14.72
CA LEU A 388 -6.54 -5.77 -15.22
C LEU A 388 -6.64 -5.49 -16.72
N GLU A 389 -5.68 -4.75 -17.29
CA GLU A 389 -5.63 -4.48 -18.73
C GLU A 389 -5.13 -5.68 -19.54
N SER A 390 -4.19 -6.46 -19.00
CA SER A 390 -3.66 -7.67 -19.65
C SER A 390 -4.71 -8.77 -19.88
N GLU A 391 -5.77 -8.80 -19.07
CA GLU A 391 -6.92 -9.70 -19.25
C GLU A 391 -7.85 -9.26 -20.38
N LYS A 392 -7.93 -7.95 -20.68
CA LYS A 392 -8.77 -7.44 -21.78
C LYS A 392 -8.20 -7.85 -23.15
N GLU A 393 -6.89 -7.96 -23.27
CA GLU A 393 -6.23 -8.42 -24.50
C GLU A 393 -6.33 -9.94 -24.69
N THR A 394 -6.25 -10.73 -23.61
CA THR A 394 -6.37 -12.20 -23.69
C THR A 394 -7.82 -12.68 -23.86
N THR A 395 -8.81 -11.99 -23.28
CA THR A 395 -10.25 -12.33 -23.47
C THR A 395 -10.83 -11.90 -24.82
N ALA A 396 -10.11 -11.08 -25.60
CA ALA A 396 -10.53 -10.72 -26.96
C ALA A 396 -10.42 -11.90 -27.95
N TYR A 397 -9.53 -12.87 -27.69
CA TYR A 397 -9.33 -14.04 -28.56
C TYR A 397 -10.35 -15.16 -28.28
N THR A 398 -10.73 -15.39 -27.03
CA THR A 398 -11.71 -16.42 -26.64
C THR A 398 -13.17 -16.04 -26.91
N ARG A 399 -13.49 -14.74 -27.02
CA ARG A 399 -14.85 -14.28 -27.38
C ARG A 399 -15.27 -14.60 -28.82
N ARG A 400 -14.37 -15.06 -29.69
CA ARG A 400 -14.70 -15.47 -31.07
C ARG A 400 -15.25 -16.90 -31.21
N LEU A 401 -15.28 -17.72 -30.15
CA LEU A 401 -15.72 -19.13 -30.25
C LEU A 401 -16.91 -19.54 -29.36
N CYS A 402 -17.49 -18.64 -28.58
CA CYS A 402 -18.76 -18.90 -27.89
C CYS A 402 -19.86 -17.99 -28.45
N LYS A 403 -20.73 -18.54 -29.30
CA LYS A 403 -22.01 -17.94 -29.66
C LYS A 403 -22.88 -17.91 -28.39
N VAL A 404 -22.90 -16.77 -27.71
CA VAL A 404 -23.90 -16.45 -26.69
C VAL A 404 -25.04 -15.67 -27.36
N ASN A 405 -26.27 -16.09 -27.07
CA ASN A 405 -27.51 -15.52 -27.60
C ASN A 405 -27.62 -14.00 -27.37
N PRO A 406 -28.12 -13.19 -28.33
CA PRO A 406 -28.15 -11.73 -28.21
C PRO A 406 -29.30 -11.17 -27.35
N ASN A 407 -30.07 -11.99 -26.63
CA ASN A 407 -31.35 -11.57 -26.02
C ASN A 407 -31.37 -11.58 -24.49
N SER A 408 -30.21 -11.53 -23.83
CA SER A 408 -30.11 -11.09 -22.45
C SER A 408 -29.38 -9.75 -22.43
N SER A 409 -30.14 -8.66 -22.35
CA SER A 409 -29.58 -7.35 -22.03
C SER A 409 -28.73 -7.49 -20.76
N PRO A 410 -27.47 -7.05 -20.76
CA PRO A 410 -26.77 -6.88 -19.51
C PRO A 410 -27.55 -5.83 -18.74
N SER A 411 -28.04 -6.15 -17.54
CA SER A 411 -28.46 -5.13 -16.58
C SER A 411 -27.21 -4.45 -16.04
N THR A 412 -26.50 -3.74 -16.91
CA THR A 412 -25.56 -2.67 -16.61
C THR A 412 -26.40 -1.47 -16.23
N ASP A 413 -26.46 -1.16 -14.94
CA ASP A 413 -26.47 0.20 -14.40
C ASP A 413 -26.77 0.15 -12.90
N THR A 414 -25.73 0.17 -12.08
CA THR A 414 -25.78 0.96 -10.85
C THR A 414 -24.48 1.74 -10.75
N PRO A 415 -24.33 2.90 -11.43
CA PRO A 415 -23.35 3.87 -10.98
C PRO A 415 -23.82 4.30 -9.58
N THR A 416 -23.06 3.91 -8.55
CA THR A 416 -23.13 4.59 -7.26
C THR A 416 -22.95 6.08 -7.55
N THR A 417 -23.97 6.88 -7.25
CA THR A 417 -23.92 8.31 -7.55
C THR A 417 -23.27 8.97 -6.35
N VAL A 418 -22.08 9.53 -6.56
CA VAL A 418 -21.39 10.34 -5.54
C VAL A 418 -21.76 11.79 -5.79
N VAL A 419 -22.23 12.47 -4.75
CA VAL A 419 -22.49 13.92 -4.79
C VAL A 419 -21.59 14.57 -3.74
N LYS A 420 -20.77 15.51 -4.17
CA LYS A 420 -19.82 16.24 -3.34
C LYS A 420 -20.29 17.67 -3.17
N ALA A 421 -20.55 18.07 -1.94
CA ALA A 421 -20.97 19.42 -1.61
C ALA A 421 -19.95 20.12 -0.70
N LEU A 422 -19.61 21.36 -1.05
CA LEU A 422 -18.76 22.23 -0.26
C LEU A 422 -19.63 23.16 0.58
N ILE A 423 -19.50 23.14 1.91
CA ILE A 423 -20.31 23.92 2.85
C ILE A 423 -19.53 25.16 3.29
N LEU A 424 -20.14 26.33 3.07
CA LEU A 424 -19.56 27.65 3.22
C LEU A 424 -20.48 28.55 4.06
N GLY A 425 -19.93 29.36 4.97
CA GLY A 425 -20.73 30.22 5.84
C GLY A 425 -19.94 30.82 7.00
N SER A 426 -20.48 31.86 7.64
CA SER A 426 -19.81 32.57 8.75
C SER A 426 -19.73 31.73 10.03
N LYS A 427 -18.88 32.12 10.98
CA LYS A 427 -18.91 31.50 12.32
C LYS A 427 -20.29 31.72 12.97
N GLY A 428 -20.86 30.66 13.52
CA GLY A 428 -22.19 30.70 14.14
C GLY A 428 -23.35 30.42 13.20
N SER A 429 -23.14 30.34 11.88
CA SER A 429 -24.23 30.09 10.91
C SER A 429 -24.81 28.66 10.90
N GLY A 430 -24.50 27.83 11.89
CA GLY A 430 -25.05 26.47 11.99
C GLY A 430 -24.47 25.42 11.03
N LYS A 431 -23.41 25.69 10.25
CA LYS A 431 -22.75 24.72 9.33
C LYS A 431 -22.53 23.33 9.93
N THR A 432 -21.82 23.27 11.06
CA THR A 432 -21.51 22.00 11.73
C THR A 432 -22.78 21.29 12.20
N MET A 433 -23.82 22.04 12.58
CA MET A 433 -25.10 21.46 12.97
C MET A 433 -25.88 20.93 11.76
N LEU A 434 -25.83 21.63 10.61
CA LEU A 434 -26.37 21.14 9.34
C LEU A 434 -25.72 19.83 8.92
N VAL A 435 -24.38 19.76 8.94
CA VAL A 435 -23.62 18.53 8.68
C VAL A 435 -24.04 17.43 9.63
N ARG A 436 -24.07 17.69 10.94
CA ARG A 436 -24.50 16.71 11.94
C ARG A 436 -25.93 16.25 11.72
N LYS A 437 -26.83 17.14 11.31
CA LYS A 437 -28.23 16.83 11.03
C LYS A 437 -28.33 15.89 9.84
N LEU A 438 -27.63 16.22 8.73
CA LEU A 438 -27.48 15.38 7.55
C LEU A 438 -26.92 13.98 7.89
N HIS A 439 -26.00 13.88 8.86
CA HIS A 439 -25.47 12.61 9.39
C HIS A 439 -26.45 11.85 10.29
N ARG A 440 -27.19 12.55 11.17
CA ARG A 440 -28.21 11.97 12.07
C ARG A 440 -29.37 11.32 11.32
N TRP A 441 -29.60 11.71 10.07
CA TRP A 441 -30.62 11.09 9.21
C TRP A 441 -30.37 9.61 8.92
N GLN A 442 -29.19 9.09 9.28
CA GLN A 442 -28.84 7.68 9.10
C GLN A 442 -28.76 6.85 10.40
N ARG A 443 -28.56 7.47 11.57
CA ARG A 443 -28.42 6.75 12.85
C ARG A 443 -29.44 7.26 13.83
N GLY A 444 -30.36 6.38 14.23
CA GLY A 444 -31.29 6.65 15.34
C GLY A 444 -30.55 7.16 16.57
N ASN A 445 -31.18 8.13 17.26
CA ASN A 445 -30.70 8.88 18.43
C ASN A 445 -29.45 8.31 19.12
N ASP A 446 -28.27 8.79 18.73
CA ASP A 446 -27.08 8.75 19.59
C ASP A 446 -26.78 10.19 20.03
N HIS A 447 -27.11 10.48 21.29
CA HIS A 447 -26.90 11.78 21.91
C HIS A 447 -25.48 11.85 22.44
N THR A 448 -24.60 12.60 21.77
CA THR A 448 -23.51 13.39 22.37
C THR A 448 -22.62 13.97 21.27
N LEU A 449 -21.83 14.99 21.64
CA LEU A 449 -20.69 15.61 20.93
C LEU A 449 -20.97 17.02 20.37
N GLU A 450 -20.83 17.99 21.28
CA GLU A 450 -20.44 19.36 20.96
C GLU A 450 -18.94 19.39 20.68
N THR A 451 -18.52 19.83 19.50
CA THR A 451 -17.17 20.36 19.27
C THR A 451 -17.21 21.42 18.17
N SER A 452 -16.51 22.53 18.41
CA SER A 452 -16.16 23.52 17.37
C SER A 452 -14.78 23.14 16.85
N SER A 453 -14.65 22.81 15.56
CA SER A 453 -13.33 22.53 14.96
C SER A 453 -12.72 23.81 14.37
N ALA A 454 -11.39 23.92 14.43
CA ALA A 454 -10.61 25.06 13.93
C ALA A 454 -10.14 24.91 12.47
N HIS A 455 -10.48 23.81 11.81
CA HIS A 455 -9.99 23.36 10.49
C HIS A 455 -11.15 22.82 9.64
N PRO A 456 -11.02 22.75 8.29
CA PRO A 456 -12.09 22.26 7.45
C PRO A 456 -12.32 20.77 7.76
N THR A 457 -13.52 20.44 8.21
CA THR A 457 -13.90 19.06 8.53
C THR A 457 -14.66 18.47 7.35
N THR A 458 -14.03 17.56 6.62
CA THR A 458 -14.73 16.74 5.62
C THR A 458 -15.42 15.59 6.32
N SER A 459 -16.71 15.47 6.08
CA SER A 459 -17.56 14.42 6.63
C SER A 459 -18.32 13.75 5.48
N CYS A 460 -18.69 12.49 5.61
CA CYS A 460 -19.36 11.75 4.54
C CYS A 460 -20.54 10.97 5.09
N SER A 461 -21.71 11.17 4.50
CA SER A 461 -22.97 10.52 4.86
C SER A 461 -23.49 9.76 3.64
N VAL A 462 -23.97 8.52 3.80
CA VAL A 462 -24.71 7.86 2.72
C VAL A 462 -26.14 8.39 2.75
N SER A 463 -26.85 8.39 1.64
CA SER A 463 -28.29 8.59 1.67
C SER A 463 -28.98 7.79 0.58
N LYS A 464 -30.11 7.18 0.94
CA LYS A 464 -30.99 6.54 -0.03
C LYS A 464 -31.92 7.59 -0.60
N ALA A 465 -31.86 7.82 -1.90
CA ALA A 465 -32.77 8.73 -2.57
C ALA A 465 -33.59 7.97 -3.62
N THR A 466 -34.91 8.11 -3.53
CA THR A 466 -35.81 7.66 -4.60
C THR A 466 -35.79 8.74 -5.67
N LEU A 467 -35.26 8.40 -6.84
CA LEU A 467 -35.24 9.32 -7.97
C LEU A 467 -36.65 9.44 -8.56
N PRO A 468 -37.11 10.66 -8.93
CA PRO A 468 -38.40 10.81 -9.61
C PRO A 468 -38.41 10.23 -11.03
N SER A 469 -37.23 10.13 -11.68
CA SER A 469 -37.10 9.77 -13.10
C SER A 469 -36.89 8.28 -13.38
N LEU A 470 -36.45 7.51 -12.38
CA LEU A 470 -36.42 6.05 -12.42
C LEU A 470 -37.25 5.58 -11.23
N ASN A 471 -38.27 4.75 -11.44
CA ASN A 471 -39.01 4.10 -10.35
C ASN A 471 -38.13 3.06 -9.58
N SER A 472 -36.84 3.36 -9.36
CA SER A 472 -35.87 2.57 -8.62
C SER A 472 -35.20 3.45 -7.54
N THR A 473 -35.04 2.88 -6.35
CA THR A 473 -34.26 3.48 -5.26
C THR A 473 -32.77 3.27 -5.54
N THR A 474 -32.00 4.34 -5.70
CA THR A 474 -30.54 4.27 -5.86
C THR A 474 -29.85 4.81 -4.61
N ASP A 475 -28.79 4.13 -4.18
CA ASP A 475 -27.95 4.61 -3.07
C ASP A 475 -27.02 5.72 -3.58
N ILE A 476 -27.03 6.87 -2.90
CA ILE A 476 -26.24 8.06 -3.24
C ILE A 476 -25.27 8.34 -2.09
N HIS A 477 -23.99 8.53 -2.42
CA HIS A 477 -22.94 8.86 -1.45
C HIS A 477 -22.78 10.39 -1.39
N LEU A 478 -23.20 11.02 -0.29
CA LEU A 478 -23.12 12.47 -0.10
C LEU A 478 -21.88 12.83 0.73
N ILE A 479 -20.92 13.51 0.10
CA ILE A 479 -19.69 13.97 0.74
C ILE A 479 -19.83 15.46 1.03
N LEU A 480 -19.76 15.83 2.30
CA LEU A 480 -19.92 17.18 2.78
C LEU A 480 -18.60 17.70 3.35
N THR A 481 -17.97 18.64 2.65
CA THR A 481 -16.77 19.31 3.17
C THR A 481 -17.14 20.64 3.81
N GLU A 482 -17.07 20.73 5.14
CA GLU A 482 -17.25 21.99 5.86
C GLU A 482 -15.95 22.80 5.84
N VAL A 483 -16.03 24.06 5.41
CA VAL A 483 -14.90 24.99 5.43
C VAL A 483 -15.05 25.98 6.58
N SER A 484 -13.96 26.21 7.33
CA SER A 484 -13.96 27.23 8.39
C SER A 484 -14.03 28.64 7.80
N ASP A 485 -14.60 29.58 8.55
CA ASP A 485 -14.68 30.99 8.14
C ASP A 485 -13.29 31.62 7.94
N ARG A 486 -12.31 31.21 8.75
CA ARG A 486 -10.91 31.64 8.65
C ARG A 486 -10.24 31.19 7.36
N ASP A 487 -10.50 29.97 6.93
CA ASP A 487 -9.92 29.38 5.74
C ASP A 487 -10.58 29.92 4.47
N ALA A 488 -11.88 30.19 4.53
CA ALA A 488 -12.61 30.81 3.43
C ALA A 488 -12.27 32.30 3.24
N GLY A 489 -11.81 32.98 4.30
CA GLY A 489 -11.43 34.39 4.28
C GLY A 489 -9.97 34.70 3.87
N LYS A 490 -9.05 33.72 3.91
CA LYS A 490 -7.63 33.92 3.55
C LYS A 490 -7.40 33.81 2.04
N GLY A 491 -6.76 34.81 1.43
CA GLY A 491 -6.53 34.90 -0.02
C GLY A 491 -6.03 33.60 -0.68
N ASN A 492 -4.89 33.05 -0.24
CA ASN A 492 -4.31 31.85 -0.85
C ASN A 492 -5.20 30.59 -0.77
N GLN A 493 -6.04 30.49 0.27
CA GLN A 493 -6.91 29.32 0.48
C GLN A 493 -8.26 29.52 -0.21
N ARG A 494 -8.72 30.77 -0.27
CA ARG A 494 -9.86 31.22 -1.08
C ARG A 494 -9.64 30.92 -2.56
N ASP A 495 -8.47 31.28 -3.11
CA ASP A 495 -8.15 31.03 -4.52
C ASP A 495 -8.14 29.52 -4.83
N ARG A 496 -7.64 28.69 -3.89
CA ARG A 496 -7.71 27.23 -3.99
C ARG A 496 -9.16 26.71 -4.02
N LEU A 497 -10.03 27.22 -3.16
CA LEU A 497 -11.45 26.81 -3.15
C LEU A 497 -12.15 27.20 -4.46
N GLY A 498 -11.85 28.37 -5.00
CA GLY A 498 -12.35 28.80 -6.32
C GLY A 498 -11.90 27.85 -7.44
N LEU A 499 -10.64 27.40 -7.42
CA LEU A 499 -10.12 26.41 -8.36
C LEU A 499 -10.80 25.04 -8.20
N LEU A 500 -11.07 24.58 -6.98
CA LEU A 500 -11.77 23.31 -6.73
C LEU A 500 -13.22 23.33 -7.25
N LEU A 501 -13.92 24.46 -7.08
CA LEU A 501 -15.30 24.63 -7.53
C LEU A 501 -15.39 24.81 -9.04
N SER A 502 -14.57 25.69 -9.63
CA SER A 502 -14.50 25.89 -11.08
C SER A 502 -13.99 24.64 -11.81
N GLY A 503 -13.10 23.89 -11.18
CA GLY A 503 -12.61 22.59 -11.65
C GLY A 503 -13.61 21.44 -11.48
N ARG A 504 -14.86 21.68 -11.03
CA ARG A 504 -15.88 20.64 -10.79
C ARG A 504 -15.38 19.46 -9.92
N VAL A 505 -14.52 19.75 -8.95
CA VAL A 505 -14.12 18.75 -7.93
C VAL A 505 -15.28 18.50 -6.96
N TYR A 506 -16.05 19.56 -6.68
CA TYR A 506 -17.33 19.50 -5.99
C TYR A 506 -18.47 19.73 -6.98
N ASP A 507 -19.56 19.01 -6.77
CA ASP A 507 -20.76 19.09 -7.61
C ASP A 507 -21.62 20.30 -7.23
N MET A 508 -21.54 20.78 -5.99
CA MET A 508 -22.28 21.96 -5.54
C MET A 508 -21.64 22.72 -4.37
N ALA A 509 -21.96 24.02 -4.26
CA ALA A 509 -21.68 24.85 -3.09
C ALA A 509 -22.96 25.06 -2.25
N VAL A 510 -22.88 24.77 -0.94
CA VAL A 510 -23.97 25.00 0.02
C VAL A 510 -23.60 26.19 0.89
N LEU A 511 -24.30 27.30 0.67
CA LEU A 511 -24.08 28.57 1.33
C LEU A 511 -25.03 28.70 2.53
N VAL A 512 -24.48 28.57 3.74
CA VAL A 512 -25.25 28.52 4.99
C VAL A 512 -25.14 29.82 5.77
N PHE A 513 -26.28 30.43 6.07
CA PHE A 513 -26.37 31.64 6.88
C PHE A 513 -27.44 31.51 7.97
N ASP A 514 -27.26 32.23 9.08
CA ASP A 514 -28.28 32.36 10.12
C ASP A 514 -29.31 33.41 9.71
N SER A 515 -30.60 33.04 9.70
CA SER A 515 -31.69 33.94 9.34
C SER A 515 -31.83 35.14 10.30
N ALA A 516 -31.38 34.99 11.54
CA ALA A 516 -31.43 36.05 12.54
C ALA A 516 -30.23 37.02 12.47
N ASP A 517 -29.18 36.67 11.73
CA ASP A 517 -27.93 37.43 11.66
C ASP A 517 -27.67 37.99 10.24
N ALA A 518 -27.91 39.30 10.08
CA ALA A 518 -27.64 40.00 8.82
C ALA A 518 -26.16 39.98 8.41
N SER A 519 -25.22 39.85 9.36
CA SER A 519 -23.79 39.75 9.04
C SER A 519 -23.41 38.39 8.45
N SER A 520 -24.14 37.33 8.82
CA SER A 520 -24.01 35.99 8.25
C SER A 520 -24.38 35.97 6.76
N TRP A 521 -25.46 36.67 6.39
CA TRP A 521 -25.87 36.84 5.00
C TRP A 521 -24.85 37.63 4.17
N ALA A 522 -24.35 38.75 4.70
CA ALA A 522 -23.34 39.56 4.02
C ALA A 522 -22.05 38.76 3.74
N PHE A 523 -21.63 37.92 4.68
CA PHE A 523 -20.49 37.03 4.50
C PHE A 523 -20.71 36.02 3.36
N VAL A 524 -21.88 35.38 3.32
CA VAL A 524 -22.24 34.43 2.26
C VAL A 524 -22.26 35.09 0.87
N ARG A 525 -22.74 36.33 0.78
CA ARG A 525 -22.73 37.10 -0.48
C ARG A 525 -21.32 37.48 -0.93
N ASP A 526 -20.45 37.85 0.01
CA ASP A 526 -19.03 38.07 -0.29
C ASP A 526 -18.36 36.78 -0.82
N MET A 527 -18.72 35.64 -0.25
CA MET A 527 -18.19 34.34 -0.66
C MET A 527 -18.65 33.99 -2.06
N GLU A 528 -19.96 34.09 -2.33
CA GLU A 528 -20.55 33.83 -3.64
C GLU A 528 -19.88 34.64 -4.75
N THR A 529 -19.81 35.96 -4.58
CA THR A 529 -19.30 36.88 -5.62
C THR A 529 -17.83 36.66 -5.98
N LYS A 530 -17.03 36.14 -5.05
CA LYS A 530 -15.58 36.00 -5.22
C LYS A 530 -15.13 34.55 -5.42
N LEU A 531 -15.96 33.54 -5.12
CA LEU A 531 -15.62 32.11 -5.25
C LEU A 531 -16.40 31.38 -6.33
N LEU A 532 -17.62 31.81 -6.64
CA LEU A 532 -18.56 31.04 -7.46
C LEU A 532 -18.86 31.74 -8.79
N ASN A 533 -18.48 31.10 -9.89
CA ASN A 533 -18.86 31.52 -11.25
C ASN A 533 -20.24 30.94 -11.62
N GLU A 534 -20.93 31.48 -12.62
CA GLU A 534 -22.27 31.04 -13.06
C GLU A 534 -22.38 29.53 -13.31
N ASP A 535 -21.28 28.89 -13.74
CA ASP A 535 -21.20 27.45 -13.99
C ASP A 535 -21.20 26.55 -12.74
N VAL A 536 -21.07 27.12 -11.53
CA VAL A 536 -20.99 26.35 -10.27
C VAL A 536 -22.37 26.23 -9.63
N PRO A 537 -22.91 25.00 -9.52
CA PRO A 537 -24.15 24.71 -8.80
C PRO A 537 -24.11 25.23 -7.36
N ARG A 538 -25.17 25.92 -6.91
CA ARG A 538 -25.21 26.51 -5.57
C ARG A 538 -26.61 26.49 -4.96
N VAL A 539 -26.65 26.29 -3.64
CA VAL A 539 -27.88 26.30 -2.84
C VAL A 539 -27.67 27.14 -1.59
N PHE A 540 -28.63 28.00 -1.28
CA PHE A 540 -28.66 28.78 -0.06
C PHE A 540 -29.45 28.05 1.03
N VAL A 541 -28.90 28.01 2.24
CA VAL A 541 -29.53 27.38 3.41
C VAL A 541 -29.60 28.40 4.54
N ALA A 542 -30.82 28.72 4.96
CA ALA A 542 -31.10 29.57 6.11
C ALA A 542 -31.31 28.68 7.35
N THR A 543 -30.46 28.81 8.36
CA THR A 543 -30.65 28.12 9.65
C THR A 543 -31.41 29.01 10.62
N THR A 544 -32.40 28.44 11.32
CA THR A 544 -33.17 29.15 12.36
C THR A 544 -32.95 28.48 13.72
N SER A 545 -32.56 29.25 14.74
CA SER A 545 -32.49 28.79 16.14
C SER A 545 -33.74 29.22 16.91
N GLY A 546 -34.51 28.28 17.48
CA GLY A 546 -35.59 28.63 18.43
C GLY A 546 -37.03 28.40 17.97
N GLY A 547 -37.31 27.40 17.13
CA GLY A 547 -38.66 26.85 16.88
C GLY A 547 -39.73 27.78 16.27
N LYS A 548 -39.50 29.09 16.14
CA LYS A 548 -40.37 30.01 15.42
C LYS A 548 -39.84 30.19 14.01
N ILE A 549 -40.42 29.43 13.09
CA ILE A 549 -40.42 29.80 11.67
C ILE A 549 -41.37 31.01 11.62
N ASP A 550 -40.84 32.22 11.79
CA ASP A 550 -41.67 33.43 11.70
C ASP A 550 -42.41 33.43 10.35
N SER A 551 -43.67 33.86 10.35
CA SER A 551 -44.54 33.94 9.18
C SER A 551 -44.01 34.83 8.04
N ASP A 552 -42.84 35.44 8.22
CA ASP A 552 -42.16 36.36 7.31
C ASP A 552 -40.92 35.75 6.60
N VAL A 553 -40.73 34.44 6.62
CA VAL A 553 -39.56 33.77 5.98
C VAL A 553 -39.40 34.12 4.48
N GLN A 554 -40.48 34.42 3.77
CA GLN A 554 -40.44 34.83 2.35
C GLN A 554 -39.92 36.27 2.13
N SER A 555 -39.77 37.07 3.19
CA SER A 555 -39.22 38.44 3.13
C SER A 555 -37.71 38.50 3.36
N LEU A 556 -37.04 37.36 3.55
CA LEU A 556 -35.59 37.32 3.71
C LEU A 556 -34.90 37.80 2.42
N PRO A 557 -33.81 38.61 2.53
CA PRO A 557 -33.03 39.08 1.37
C PRO A 557 -32.53 37.96 0.45
N ALA A 558 -32.39 36.75 0.99
CA ALA A 558 -32.00 35.57 0.22
C ALA A 558 -33.04 35.12 -0.82
N PHE A 559 -34.34 35.27 -0.55
CA PHE A 559 -35.38 34.92 -1.53
C PHE A 559 -35.39 35.88 -2.71
N GLU A 560 -35.21 37.18 -2.46
CA GLU A 560 -35.08 38.19 -3.52
C GLU A 560 -33.83 37.93 -4.35
N HIS A 561 -32.68 37.68 -3.70
CA HIS A 561 -31.44 37.36 -4.39
C HIS A 561 -31.52 36.09 -5.25
N CYS A 562 -32.12 35.01 -4.73
CA CYS A 562 -32.28 33.77 -5.51
C CYS A 562 -33.19 34.01 -6.72
N ARG A 563 -34.28 34.80 -6.57
CA ARG A 563 -35.17 35.15 -7.68
C ARG A 563 -34.46 35.98 -8.74
N ASP A 564 -33.63 36.95 -8.34
CA ASP A 564 -32.92 37.84 -9.25
C ASP A 564 -31.85 37.09 -10.07
N MET A 565 -31.27 36.04 -9.49
CA MET A 565 -30.26 35.18 -10.13
C MET A 565 -30.83 33.92 -10.79
N ASP A 566 -32.16 33.76 -10.84
CA ASP A 566 -32.86 32.56 -11.33
C ASP A 566 -32.39 31.25 -10.66
N LEU A 567 -32.15 31.32 -9.34
CA LEU A 567 -31.78 30.20 -8.49
C LEU A 567 -33.00 29.65 -7.75
N GLU A 568 -32.90 28.39 -7.34
CA GLU A 568 -33.92 27.81 -6.48
C GLU A 568 -34.01 28.53 -5.12
N PRO A 569 -35.21 28.62 -4.52
CA PRO A 569 -35.41 29.37 -3.28
C PRO A 569 -34.59 28.80 -2.11
N PRO A 570 -34.13 29.65 -1.17
CA PRO A 570 -33.29 29.21 -0.06
C PRO A 570 -34.02 28.18 0.82
N LEU A 571 -33.32 27.12 1.17
CA LEU A 571 -33.83 26.06 2.05
C LEU A 571 -33.79 26.55 3.51
N VAL A 572 -34.95 26.58 4.16
CA VAL A 572 -35.07 27.06 5.54
C VAL A 572 -35.13 25.87 6.49
N LEU A 573 -34.13 25.74 7.35
CA LEU A 573 -33.97 24.63 8.28
C LEU A 573 -34.01 25.11 9.73
N SER A 574 -34.98 24.59 10.47
CA SER A 574 -34.96 24.65 11.93
C SER A 574 -33.96 23.63 12.46
N LEU A 575 -33.05 24.08 13.32
CA LEU A 575 -32.05 23.22 13.95
C LEU A 575 -32.68 22.29 15.02
N ASP A 576 -33.89 22.64 15.49
CA ASP A 576 -34.59 21.94 16.58
C ASP A 576 -35.62 20.90 16.09
N ASP A 577 -36.08 21.00 14.83
CA ASP A 577 -37.16 20.17 14.28
C ASP A 577 -36.62 19.03 13.39
N ILE A 578 -36.82 17.79 13.81
CA ILE A 578 -36.33 16.57 13.12
C ILE A 578 -37.30 16.14 11.99
N SER A 579 -38.51 16.69 11.91
CA SER A 579 -39.57 16.19 11.02
C SER A 579 -39.34 16.51 9.53
N LYS A 580 -38.63 17.59 9.19
CA LYS A 580 -38.42 18.08 7.81
C LYS A 580 -37.12 17.59 7.15
N ASP A 581 -36.43 16.71 7.83
CA ASP A 581 -35.06 16.30 7.55
C ASP A 581 -34.90 15.52 6.23
N SER A 582 -35.81 14.59 5.95
CA SER A 582 -35.77 13.84 4.68
C SER A 582 -36.05 14.71 3.43
N SER A 583 -36.77 15.82 3.58
CA SER A 583 -37.12 16.71 2.48
C SER A 583 -35.96 17.61 2.06
N ALA A 584 -35.16 18.04 3.04
CA ALA A 584 -33.95 18.84 2.86
C ALA A 584 -32.87 18.08 2.11
N LEU A 585 -32.68 16.78 2.40
CA LEU A 585 -31.74 15.94 1.66
C LEU A 585 -32.14 15.78 0.19
N LYS A 586 -33.41 15.44 -0.04
CA LYS A 586 -33.96 15.26 -1.38
C LYS A 586 -33.83 16.53 -2.19
N TYR A 587 -34.06 17.67 -1.55
CA TYR A 587 -33.87 18.98 -2.15
C TYR A 587 -32.42 19.18 -2.61
N LEU A 588 -31.43 19.03 -1.73
CA LEU A 588 -30.01 19.16 -2.09
C LEU A 588 -29.59 18.23 -3.25
N LEU A 589 -30.07 16.98 -3.24
CA LEU A 589 -29.82 16.02 -4.30
C LEU A 589 -30.50 16.37 -5.63
N CYS A 590 -31.72 16.92 -5.57
CA CYS A 590 -32.42 17.43 -6.75
C CYS A 590 -31.68 18.63 -7.35
N CYS A 591 -31.24 19.59 -6.54
CA CYS A 591 -30.49 20.76 -7.01
C CYS A 591 -29.18 20.33 -7.70
N ALA A 592 -28.44 19.40 -7.08
CA ALA A 592 -27.22 18.85 -7.66
C ALA A 592 -27.48 18.24 -9.05
N ARG A 593 -28.59 17.51 -9.25
CA ARG A 593 -28.89 16.85 -10.54
C ARG A 593 -29.50 17.76 -11.62
N HIS A 594 -30.41 18.68 -11.26
CA HIS A 594 -31.03 19.59 -12.24
C HIS A 594 -29.99 20.50 -12.89
N GLN A 595 -28.97 20.93 -12.14
CA GLN A 595 -27.90 21.77 -12.65
C GLN A 595 -26.87 21.00 -13.51
N HIS A 596 -26.79 19.67 -13.39
CA HIS A 596 -26.06 18.82 -14.34
C HIS A 596 -26.76 18.67 -15.69
N GLN A 597 -28.10 18.54 -15.72
CA GLN A 597 -28.87 18.37 -16.95
C GLN A 597 -28.88 19.64 -17.82
N ASN A 598 -29.04 20.83 -17.21
CA ASN A 598 -28.97 22.10 -17.94
C ASN A 598 -27.56 22.40 -18.49
N GLY A 599 -26.50 21.90 -17.85
CA GLY A 599 -25.11 22.10 -18.30
C GLY A 599 -24.72 21.28 -19.54
N ASP A 600 -25.37 20.13 -19.77
CA ASP A 600 -25.11 19.28 -20.94
C ASP A 600 -25.95 19.73 -22.17
N GLU A 601 -27.15 20.30 -21.97
CA GLU A 601 -27.93 20.89 -23.08
C GLU A 601 -27.28 22.15 -23.69
N PHE A 602 -26.46 22.87 -22.93
CA PHE A 602 -25.66 23.99 -23.47
C PHE A 602 -24.38 23.58 -24.20
N ARG A 603 -24.03 22.27 -24.22
CA ARG A 603 -22.82 21.74 -24.87
C ARG A 603 -23.09 20.83 -26.07
N SER A 604 -24.34 20.65 -26.48
CA SER A 604 -24.73 19.93 -27.70
C SER A 604 -24.94 20.85 -28.89
#